data_AF-A0A8J1V128-F1
#
_entry.id   AF-A0A8J1V128-F1
#
_cell.length_a   1.000
_cell.length_b   1.000
_cell.length_c   1.000
_cell.angle_alpha   90.00
_cell.angle_beta   90.00
_cell.angle_gamma   90.00
#
_symmetry.space_group_name_H-M   'P 1'
#
loop_
_entity.id
_entity.type
_entity.pdbx_description
1 polymer ?
#
loop_
_entity_poly.entity_id
_entity_poly.type
_entity_poly.pdbx_seq_one_letter_code
_entity_poly.pdbx_strand_id
1 'polypeptide(L)'
;MLKTIDLMLGFNSNDGFAIVWWWAYLHRPKGSPRVPLAWNDTVLFLPVLHDLIRDYIQENSLESIASVIHDVFSYTYLGLNKGNEKDNENIAAITHDFITDYWYRIATIEFSQLHTALGGSPFLYQLTQKKANDNEDITWLKGAKHGDDLDYIFPDVDSFLNRPKEEQRLSYNMIMYWTNFAKTGDPNKPSADPALPTVWPIFTAENGEYLDLSNNITPVDGITKADRVRLWTEFLPKVIASAECGVRKIKRKLNRKEKKSDDI
;
A
#
# COMPACT_ATOMS: atom_id res chain seq x y z
N MET A 1 -5.71 10.27 -32.57
CA MET A 1 -5.44 10.51 -31.14
C MET A 1 -6.32 9.54 -30.37
N LEU A 2 -5.76 8.48 -29.78
CA LEU A 2 -6.55 7.58 -28.93
C LEU A 2 -6.97 8.40 -27.71
N LYS A 3 -8.28 8.62 -27.55
CA LYS A 3 -8.81 9.21 -26.32
C LYS A 3 -8.49 8.20 -25.21
N THR A 4 -7.52 8.56 -24.39
CA THR A 4 -7.04 7.79 -23.25
C THR A 4 -8.21 7.52 -22.31
N ILE A 5 -8.28 6.32 -21.74
CA ILE A 5 -9.30 5.96 -20.76
C ILE A 5 -9.10 6.84 -19.53
N ASP A 6 -10.15 7.53 -19.08
CA ASP A 6 -10.15 8.27 -17.82
C ASP A 6 -9.95 7.28 -16.67
N LEU A 7 -9.09 7.61 -15.71
CA LEU A 7 -8.70 6.70 -14.64
C LEU A 7 -8.87 7.38 -13.28
N MET A 8 -9.62 6.73 -12.39
CA MET A 8 -9.75 7.10 -10.99
C MET A 8 -9.53 5.86 -10.15
N LEU A 9 -8.61 5.94 -9.19
CA LEU A 9 -8.17 4.81 -8.37
C LEU A 9 -7.57 5.31 -7.05
N GLY A 10 -7.36 4.39 -6.11
CA GLY A 10 -6.77 4.73 -4.84
C GLY A 10 -6.56 3.51 -3.96
N PHE A 11 -6.24 3.77 -2.71
CA PHE A 11 -6.02 2.77 -1.68
C PHE A 11 -6.39 3.36 -0.32
N ASN A 12 -6.63 2.49 0.65
CA ASN A 12 -6.89 2.87 2.02
C ASN A 12 -5.56 2.87 2.79
N SER A 13 -5.46 3.75 3.78
CA SER A 13 -4.20 3.94 4.53
C SER A 13 -3.65 2.66 5.18
N ASN A 14 -4.52 1.69 5.49
CA ASN A 14 -4.23 0.39 6.10
C ASN A 14 -4.91 -0.77 5.35
N ASP A 15 -4.85 -0.81 4.01
CA ASP A 15 -5.35 -1.96 3.24
C ASP A 15 -4.73 -3.31 3.65
N GLY A 16 -3.52 -3.31 4.21
CA GLY A 16 -2.89 -4.51 4.73
C GLY A 16 -3.62 -5.15 5.92
N PHE A 17 -4.57 -4.44 6.54
CA PHE A 17 -5.17 -4.83 7.81
C PHE A 17 -5.84 -6.21 7.82
N ALA A 18 -6.76 -6.46 6.90
CA ALA A 18 -7.50 -7.72 6.86
C ALA A 18 -6.57 -8.91 6.55
N ILE A 19 -5.47 -8.64 5.84
CA ILE A 19 -4.55 -9.65 5.35
C ILE A 19 -3.62 -10.15 6.43
N VAL A 20 -3.09 -9.27 7.28
CA VAL A 20 -2.22 -9.70 8.40
C VAL A 20 -2.95 -10.76 9.22
N TRP A 21 -4.23 -10.54 9.46
CA TRP A 21 -5.11 -11.47 10.16
C TRP A 21 -5.31 -12.80 9.45
N TRP A 22 -5.63 -12.75 8.16
CA TRP A 22 -5.83 -13.96 7.37
C TRP A 22 -4.52 -14.77 7.25
N TRP A 23 -3.40 -14.09 7.03
CA TRP A 23 -2.08 -14.69 6.96
C TRP A 23 -1.69 -15.33 8.32
N ALA A 24 -1.86 -14.62 9.43
CA ALA A 24 -1.55 -15.14 10.77
C ALA A 24 -2.44 -16.33 11.16
N TYR A 25 -3.69 -16.34 10.70
CA TYR A 25 -4.60 -17.47 10.87
C TYR A 25 -4.12 -18.72 10.11
N LEU A 26 -3.69 -18.56 8.84
CA LEU A 26 -3.24 -19.66 7.98
C LEU A 26 -1.87 -20.23 8.39
N HIS A 27 -0.95 -19.38 8.84
CA HIS A 27 0.44 -19.76 9.16
C HIS A 27 0.66 -20.09 10.64
N ARG A 28 -0.42 -20.21 11.40
CA ARG A 28 -0.42 -20.55 12.81
C ARG A 28 0.19 -21.95 13.07
N PRO A 29 1.10 -22.11 14.07
CA PRO A 29 1.62 -23.42 14.43
C PRO A 29 0.51 -24.40 14.87
N LYS A 30 0.54 -25.62 14.35
CA LYS A 30 -0.44 -26.68 14.72
C LYS A 30 -0.45 -26.90 16.24
N GLY A 31 -1.65 -26.91 16.83
CA GLY A 31 -1.86 -27.17 18.26
C GLY A 31 -1.80 -25.93 19.16
N SER A 32 -1.49 -24.75 18.63
CA SER A 32 -1.60 -23.51 19.41
C SER A 32 -3.08 -23.17 19.66
N PRO A 33 -3.47 -22.71 20.86
CA PRO A 33 -4.87 -22.50 21.25
C PRO A 33 -5.52 -21.44 20.37
N ARG A 34 -6.74 -21.65 19.84
CA ARG A 34 -7.51 -20.65 19.07
C ARG A 34 -7.83 -19.39 19.90
N VAL A 35 -6.81 -18.62 20.24
CA VAL A 35 -6.97 -17.24 20.65
C VAL A 35 -7.41 -16.54 19.36
N PRO A 36 -8.53 -15.80 19.35
CA PRO A 36 -8.62 -14.67 18.43
C PRO A 36 -7.28 -13.93 18.62
N LEU A 37 -6.52 -13.59 17.57
CA LEU A 37 -5.43 -12.64 17.83
C LEU A 37 -6.13 -11.47 18.51
N ALA A 38 -5.96 -11.24 19.81
CA ALA A 38 -6.60 -10.06 20.37
C ALA A 38 -6.06 -8.91 19.52
N TRP A 39 -6.86 -7.90 19.21
CA TRP A 39 -6.37 -6.82 18.36
C TRP A 39 -5.13 -6.11 18.98
N ASN A 40 -4.83 -6.43 20.26
CA ASN A 40 -3.65 -6.07 21.04
C ASN A 40 -2.58 -7.19 21.23
N ASP A 41 -2.74 -8.39 20.67
CA ASP A 41 -1.74 -9.49 20.73
C ASP A 41 -0.58 -9.23 19.77
N THR A 42 0.21 -8.26 20.20
CA THR A 42 1.34 -7.66 19.51
C THR A 42 2.57 -8.57 19.41
N VAL A 43 2.59 -9.65 20.20
CA VAL A 43 3.69 -10.64 20.28
C VAL A 43 3.89 -11.41 18.96
N LEU A 44 2.91 -11.40 18.05
CA LEU A 44 2.95 -12.18 16.81
C LEU A 44 3.39 -11.39 15.57
N PHE A 45 3.38 -10.06 15.59
CA PHE A 45 3.58 -9.27 14.36
C PHE A 45 5.02 -9.24 13.85
N LEU A 46 6.03 -9.27 14.72
CA LEU A 46 7.43 -9.30 14.26
C LEU A 46 7.74 -10.61 13.50
N PRO A 47 7.42 -11.81 14.03
CA PRO A 47 7.53 -13.05 13.24
C PRO A 47 6.76 -13.00 11.92
N VAL A 48 5.52 -12.46 11.93
CA VAL A 48 4.71 -12.30 10.71
C VAL A 48 5.43 -11.43 9.67
N LEU A 49 5.99 -10.28 10.07
CA LEU A 49 6.73 -9.40 9.17
C LEU A 49 7.95 -10.10 8.56
N HIS A 50 8.73 -10.82 9.38
CA HIS A 50 9.89 -11.59 8.89
C HIS A 50 9.47 -12.67 7.88
N ASP A 51 8.35 -13.33 8.13
CA ASP A 51 7.82 -14.35 7.25
C ASP A 51 7.29 -13.77 5.93
N LEU A 52 6.61 -12.62 5.97
CA LEU A 52 6.18 -11.90 4.76
C LEU A 52 7.36 -11.46 3.89
N ILE A 53 8.46 -11.00 4.50
CA ILE A 53 9.68 -10.67 3.78
C ILE A 53 10.27 -11.92 3.12
N ARG A 54 10.26 -13.06 3.82
CA ARG A 54 10.71 -14.34 3.27
C ARG A 54 9.84 -14.79 2.10
N ASP A 55 8.53 -14.66 2.22
CA ASP A 55 7.57 -15.01 1.16
C ASP A 55 7.82 -14.15 -0.08
N TYR A 56 8.00 -12.82 0.08
CA TYR A 56 8.41 -11.93 -1.01
C TYR A 56 9.72 -12.40 -1.69
N ILE A 57 10.73 -12.78 -0.91
CA ILE A 57 12.01 -13.27 -1.44
C ILE A 57 11.81 -14.53 -2.28
N GLN A 58 10.98 -15.48 -1.81
CA GLN A 58 10.71 -16.74 -2.51
C GLN A 58 9.89 -16.52 -3.78
N GLU A 59 8.80 -15.75 -3.68
CA GLU A 59 7.93 -15.41 -4.81
C GLU A 59 8.69 -14.76 -5.97
N ASN A 60 9.73 -13.98 -5.65
CA ASN A 60 10.55 -13.26 -6.62
C ASN A 60 11.89 -13.96 -6.93
N SER A 61 12.12 -15.18 -6.43
CA SER A 61 13.37 -15.94 -6.65
C SER A 61 14.65 -15.18 -6.27
N LEU A 62 14.61 -14.48 -5.12
CA LEU A 62 15.67 -13.59 -4.64
C LEU A 62 16.59 -14.25 -3.60
N GLU A 63 16.64 -15.58 -3.52
CA GLU A 63 17.35 -16.31 -2.46
C GLU A 63 18.84 -15.96 -2.42
N SER A 64 19.44 -15.70 -3.59
CA SER A 64 20.86 -15.33 -3.71
C SER A 64 21.22 -14.00 -3.04
N ILE A 65 20.22 -13.14 -2.75
CA ILE A 65 20.38 -11.84 -2.09
C ILE A 65 19.44 -11.68 -0.88
N ALA A 66 18.94 -12.79 -0.34
CA ALA A 66 17.93 -12.78 0.73
C ALA A 66 18.32 -11.90 1.92
N SER A 67 19.57 -11.95 2.38
CA SER A 67 20.04 -11.14 3.51
C SER A 67 19.98 -9.64 3.22
N VAL A 68 20.34 -9.22 2.00
CA VAL A 68 20.30 -7.82 1.59
C VAL A 68 18.86 -7.31 1.54
N ILE A 69 17.95 -8.10 0.96
CA ILE A 69 16.52 -7.77 0.90
C ILE A 69 15.95 -7.66 2.32
N HIS A 70 16.29 -8.63 3.18
CA HIS A 70 15.87 -8.64 4.57
C HIS A 70 16.37 -7.42 5.35
N ASP A 71 17.66 -7.08 5.23
CA ASP A 71 18.26 -5.93 5.91
C ASP A 71 17.63 -4.61 5.43
N VAL A 72 17.37 -4.47 4.13
CA VAL A 72 16.78 -3.26 3.54
C VAL A 72 15.34 -3.06 4.01
N PHE A 73 14.53 -4.11 4.02
CA PHE A 73 13.16 -4.01 4.54
C PHE A 73 13.17 -3.76 6.05
N SER A 74 13.99 -4.48 6.80
CA SER A 74 14.12 -4.27 8.25
C SER A 74 14.55 -2.84 8.56
N TYR A 75 15.52 -2.29 7.83
CA TYR A 75 15.95 -0.90 7.98
C TYR A 75 14.83 0.09 7.68
N THR A 76 14.12 -0.10 6.56
CA THR A 76 13.10 0.86 6.09
C THR A 76 11.83 0.85 6.93
N TYR A 77 11.40 -0.34 7.36
CA TYR A 77 10.13 -0.53 8.07
C TYR A 77 10.30 -0.54 9.59
N LEU A 78 11.31 -1.23 10.12
CA LEU A 78 11.56 -1.27 11.58
C LEU A 78 12.40 -0.10 12.07
N GLY A 79 13.05 0.65 11.16
CA GLY A 79 13.82 1.83 11.52
C GLY A 79 14.98 1.53 12.46
N LEU A 80 15.68 0.40 12.27
CA LEU A 80 16.71 -0.14 13.18
C LEU A 80 17.85 0.83 13.59
N ASN A 81 17.98 2.00 12.96
CA ASN A 81 18.90 3.06 13.35
C ASN A 81 18.28 4.21 14.18
N LYS A 82 16.97 4.19 14.43
CA LYS A 82 16.25 5.18 15.24
C LYS A 82 16.03 4.56 16.62
N GLY A 83 16.96 4.82 17.54
CA GLY A 83 17.08 4.18 18.85
C GLY A 83 15.96 4.42 19.86
N ASN A 84 14.70 4.21 19.47
CA ASN A 84 13.57 4.15 20.38
C ASN A 84 12.90 2.78 20.29
N GLU A 85 12.49 2.32 21.47
CA GLU A 85 12.21 0.95 21.82
C GLU A 85 11.11 0.27 21.00
N LYS A 86 11.20 -1.07 21.04
CA LYS A 86 10.26 -2.06 20.54
C LYS A 86 8.91 -1.90 21.24
N ASP A 87 8.16 -0.87 20.89
CA ASP A 87 6.75 -0.82 21.23
C ASP A 87 6.00 -1.79 20.32
N ASN A 88 5.30 -2.69 20.97
CA ASN A 88 4.56 -3.79 20.39
C ASN A 88 3.45 -3.28 19.44
N GLU A 89 2.84 -2.14 19.77
CA GLU A 89 1.89 -1.40 18.94
C GLU A 89 2.53 -0.87 17.64
N ASN A 90 3.79 -0.43 17.73
CA ASN A 90 4.54 0.06 16.58
C ASN A 90 4.83 -1.07 15.59
N ILE A 91 5.18 -2.27 16.08
CA ILE A 91 5.42 -3.45 15.22
C ILE A 91 4.15 -3.88 14.49
N ALA A 92 2.99 -3.83 15.16
CA ALA A 92 1.70 -4.09 14.53
C ALA A 92 1.46 -3.11 13.37
N ALA A 93 1.54 -1.81 13.63
CA ALA A 93 1.37 -0.78 12.60
C ALA A 93 2.36 -0.93 11.44
N ILE A 94 3.64 -1.23 11.72
CA ILE A 94 4.68 -1.46 10.71
C ILE A 94 4.34 -2.67 9.82
N THR A 95 3.86 -3.75 10.40
CA THR A 95 3.51 -4.97 9.65
C THR A 95 2.36 -4.70 8.69
N HIS A 96 1.37 -3.93 9.14
CA HIS A 96 0.23 -3.51 8.32
C HIS A 96 0.65 -2.56 7.20
N ASP A 97 1.54 -1.63 7.51
CA ASP A 97 2.15 -0.72 6.54
C ASP A 97 2.91 -1.49 5.44
N PHE A 98 3.67 -2.52 5.81
CA PHE A 98 4.40 -3.36 4.85
C PHE A 98 3.46 -4.06 3.86
N ILE A 99 2.39 -4.68 4.33
CA ILE A 99 1.41 -5.33 3.44
C ILE A 99 0.66 -4.28 2.61
N THR A 100 0.29 -3.16 3.21
CA THR A 100 -0.37 -2.05 2.48
C THR A 100 0.53 -1.58 1.33
N ASP A 101 1.83 -1.44 1.57
CA ASP A 101 2.80 -1.12 0.54
C ASP A 101 2.89 -2.23 -0.51
N TYR A 102 3.17 -3.47 -0.09
CA TYR A 102 3.46 -4.58 -0.98
C TYR A 102 2.29 -4.94 -1.91
N TRP A 103 1.05 -4.93 -1.43
CA TRP A 103 -0.10 -5.43 -2.20
C TRP A 103 -1.01 -4.34 -2.79
N TYR A 104 -0.96 -3.10 -2.30
CA TYR A 104 -1.90 -2.06 -2.70
C TYR A 104 -1.23 -0.77 -3.14
N ARG A 105 -0.59 -0.05 -2.20
CA ARG A 105 -0.10 1.32 -2.42
C ARG A 105 0.87 1.40 -3.59
N ILE A 106 1.87 0.51 -3.63
CA ILE A 106 2.92 0.55 -4.67
C ILE A 106 2.33 0.27 -6.05
N ALA A 107 1.55 -0.81 -6.19
CA ALA A 107 0.94 -1.17 -7.46
C ALA A 107 0.02 -0.04 -7.98
N THR A 108 -0.76 0.59 -7.11
CA THR A 108 -1.65 1.71 -7.47
C THR A 108 -0.86 2.94 -7.94
N ILE A 109 0.24 3.27 -7.26
CA ILE A 109 1.09 4.40 -7.64
C ILE A 109 1.83 4.12 -8.95
N GLU A 110 2.42 2.93 -9.12
CA GLU A 110 3.09 2.55 -10.37
C GLU A 110 2.13 2.54 -11.56
N PHE A 111 0.91 2.02 -11.37
CA PHE A 111 -0.10 2.03 -12.41
C PHE A 111 -0.49 3.45 -12.81
N SER A 112 -0.60 4.36 -11.83
CA SER A 112 -0.85 5.79 -12.08
C SER A 112 0.30 6.44 -12.87
N GLN A 113 1.55 6.16 -12.50
CA GLN A 113 2.73 6.65 -13.23
C GLN A 113 2.79 6.13 -14.67
N LEU A 114 2.50 4.85 -14.89
CA LEU A 114 2.44 4.25 -16.22
C LEU A 114 1.32 4.86 -17.07
N HIS A 115 0.15 5.11 -16.48
CA HIS A 115 -0.97 5.76 -17.16
C HIS A 115 -0.60 7.19 -17.59
N THR A 116 0.02 7.98 -16.72
CA THR A 116 0.55 9.31 -17.07
C THR A 116 1.60 9.22 -18.19
N ALA A 117 2.52 8.25 -18.16
CA ALA A 117 3.54 8.07 -19.19
C ALA A 117 2.97 7.74 -20.58
N LEU A 118 1.74 7.19 -20.63
CA LEU A 118 1.00 6.93 -21.86
C LEU A 118 0.11 8.10 -22.29
N GLY A 119 0.22 9.26 -21.62
CA GLY A 119 -0.55 10.48 -21.92
C GLY A 119 -1.90 10.56 -21.20
N GLY A 120 -2.15 9.69 -20.23
CA GLY A 120 -3.35 9.73 -19.40
C GLY A 120 -3.32 10.76 -18.27
N SER A 121 -4.46 10.98 -17.62
CA SER A 121 -4.62 11.92 -16.51
C SER A 121 -5.37 11.24 -15.36
N PRO A 122 -4.68 10.44 -14.52
CA PRO A 122 -5.31 9.71 -13.43
C PRO A 122 -5.69 10.63 -12.26
N PHE A 123 -6.76 10.29 -11.56
CA PHE A 123 -7.17 10.88 -10.28
C PHE A 123 -6.92 9.88 -9.16
N LEU A 124 -5.87 10.12 -8.35
CA LEU A 124 -5.46 9.24 -7.27
C LEU A 124 -6.07 9.70 -5.94
N TYR A 125 -6.60 8.77 -5.12
CA TYR A 125 -6.96 9.05 -3.73
C TYR A 125 -6.20 8.17 -2.74
N GLN A 126 -6.13 8.65 -1.50
CA GLN A 126 -5.86 7.83 -0.32
C GLN A 126 -6.98 8.07 0.69
N LEU A 127 -7.67 7.01 1.15
CA LEU A 127 -8.61 7.13 2.27
C LEU A 127 -7.85 7.00 3.59
N THR A 128 -7.86 8.07 4.39
CA THR A 128 -7.23 8.10 5.72
C THR A 128 -8.24 8.24 6.86
N GLN A 129 -9.53 8.40 6.57
CA GLN A 129 -10.57 8.42 7.61
C GLN A 129 -10.68 7.07 8.32
N LYS A 130 -10.40 7.03 9.63
CA LYS A 130 -10.83 5.91 10.47
C LYS A 130 -12.34 6.04 10.71
N LYS A 131 -13.11 4.99 10.44
CA LYS A 131 -14.55 4.97 10.74
C LYS A 131 -14.81 5.18 12.23
N ALA A 132 -15.85 5.93 12.56
CA ALA A 132 -16.31 6.14 13.92
C ALA A 132 -16.76 4.82 14.54
N ASN A 133 -16.46 4.63 15.83
CA ASN A 133 -16.73 3.41 16.60
C ASN A 133 -16.02 2.15 16.05
N ASP A 134 -15.13 2.28 15.07
CA ASP A 134 -14.38 1.16 14.53
C ASP A 134 -13.20 0.84 15.44
N ASN A 135 -13.27 -0.32 16.10
CA ASN A 135 -12.17 -0.89 16.86
C ASN A 135 -11.54 0.12 17.85
N GLU A 136 -12.36 0.73 18.71
CA GLU A 136 -11.91 1.73 19.69
C GLU A 136 -10.77 1.22 20.59
N ASP A 137 -10.74 -0.09 20.84
CA ASP A 137 -9.72 -0.77 21.64
C ASP A 137 -8.35 -0.89 20.93
N ILE A 138 -8.26 -0.54 19.64
CA ILE A 138 -7.01 -0.61 18.85
C ILE A 138 -6.44 0.79 18.64
N THR A 139 -5.56 1.16 19.56
CA THR A 139 -4.85 2.45 19.61
C THR A 139 -3.86 2.63 18.48
N TRP A 140 -3.23 1.54 18.02
CA TRP A 140 -2.20 1.57 16.98
C TRP A 140 -2.76 1.66 15.55
N LEU A 141 -4.02 1.22 15.34
CA LEU A 141 -4.68 1.28 14.05
C LEU A 141 -5.17 2.71 13.79
N LYS A 142 -4.50 3.37 12.84
CA LYS A 142 -4.83 4.74 12.41
C LYS A 142 -5.34 4.71 10.98
N GLY A 143 -6.47 5.35 10.73
CA GLY A 143 -7.04 5.48 9.38
C GLY A 143 -7.83 4.26 8.88
N ALA A 144 -8.11 4.24 7.58
CA ALA A 144 -9.01 3.29 6.94
C ALA A 144 -8.37 1.93 6.64
N LYS A 145 -9.09 0.84 6.94
CA LYS A 145 -8.77 -0.55 6.60
C LYS A 145 -9.20 -0.89 5.17
N HIS A 146 -8.86 -2.10 4.74
CA HIS A 146 -9.31 -2.63 3.45
C HIS A 146 -10.82 -2.66 3.32
N GLY A 147 -11.33 -2.07 2.22
CA GLY A 147 -12.76 -2.01 1.89
C GLY A 147 -13.56 -0.95 2.64
N ASP A 148 -12.96 -0.18 3.55
CA ASP A 148 -13.66 0.88 4.29
C ASP A 148 -14.23 1.99 3.39
N ASP A 149 -13.60 2.25 2.26
CA ASP A 149 -14.07 3.17 1.21
C ASP A 149 -15.40 2.74 0.59
N LEU A 150 -15.65 1.44 0.48
CA LEU A 150 -16.92 0.92 -0.03
C LEU A 150 -18.09 1.33 0.86
N ASP A 151 -17.90 1.37 2.18
CA ASP A 151 -18.93 1.80 3.12
C ASP A 151 -19.28 3.29 2.99
N TYR A 152 -18.37 4.11 2.43
CA TYR A 152 -18.63 5.52 2.14
C TYR A 152 -19.27 5.72 0.76
N ILE A 153 -18.92 4.89 -0.24
CA ILE A 153 -19.42 4.99 -1.62
C ILE A 153 -20.80 4.32 -1.76
N PHE A 154 -21.03 3.22 -1.05
CA PHE A 154 -22.27 2.44 -1.07
C PHE A 154 -22.85 2.29 0.34
N PRO A 155 -23.20 3.40 1.01
CA PRO A 155 -23.65 3.33 2.38
C PRO A 155 -25.04 2.67 2.45
N ASP A 156 -25.18 1.70 3.36
CA ASP A 156 -26.50 1.25 3.81
C ASP A 156 -27.21 2.39 4.56
N VAL A 157 -28.53 2.50 4.42
CA VAL A 157 -29.33 3.63 4.96
C VAL A 157 -29.21 3.71 6.48
N ASP A 158 -29.34 2.57 7.17
CA ASP A 158 -29.29 2.54 8.64
C ASP A 158 -27.86 2.79 9.13
N SER A 159 -26.85 2.22 8.46
CA SER A 159 -25.45 2.54 8.74
C SER A 159 -25.15 4.03 8.58
N PHE A 160 -25.60 4.64 7.48
CA PHE A 160 -25.36 6.04 7.15
C PHE A 160 -25.94 7.00 8.20
N LEU A 161 -27.21 6.81 8.56
CA LEU A 161 -27.92 7.70 9.47
C LEU A 161 -27.35 7.67 10.90
N ASN A 162 -26.69 6.57 11.27
CA ASN A 162 -26.07 6.38 12.58
C ASN A 162 -24.61 6.87 12.66
N ARG A 163 -23.99 7.30 11.54
CA ARG A 163 -22.62 7.85 11.55
C ARG A 163 -22.58 9.29 12.05
N PRO A 164 -21.43 9.76 12.57
CA PRO A 164 -21.22 11.17 12.84
C PRO A 164 -21.44 12.04 11.59
N LYS A 165 -21.83 13.30 11.79
CA LYS A 165 -22.21 14.20 10.69
C LYS A 165 -21.06 14.44 9.70
N GLU A 166 -19.84 14.49 10.20
CA GLU A 166 -18.62 14.61 9.40
C GLU A 166 -18.41 13.42 8.46
N GLU A 167 -18.68 12.19 8.92
CA GLU A 167 -18.59 11.00 8.08
C GLU A 167 -19.73 10.89 7.07
N GLN A 168 -20.93 11.36 7.44
CA GLN A 168 -22.04 11.50 6.48
C GLN A 168 -21.67 12.47 5.35
N ARG A 169 -21.01 13.59 5.68
CA ARG A 169 -20.51 14.57 4.69
C ARG A 169 -19.41 13.97 3.81
N LEU A 170 -18.48 13.23 4.41
CA LEU A 170 -17.43 12.51 3.66
C LEU A 170 -18.05 11.54 2.66
N SER A 171 -18.99 10.69 3.10
CA SER A 171 -19.72 9.76 2.23
C SER A 171 -20.43 10.48 1.09
N TYR A 172 -21.16 11.57 1.39
CA TYR A 172 -21.81 12.38 0.36
C TYR A 172 -20.81 12.91 -0.68
N ASN A 173 -19.69 13.49 -0.24
CA ASN A 173 -18.67 14.02 -1.13
C ASN A 173 -18.02 12.92 -1.99
N MET A 174 -17.73 11.75 -1.42
CA MET A 174 -17.21 10.60 -2.17
C MET A 174 -18.20 10.14 -3.24
N ILE A 175 -19.49 9.98 -2.90
CA ILE A 175 -20.53 9.64 -3.89
C ILE A 175 -20.58 10.68 -5.01
N MET A 176 -20.47 11.96 -4.69
CA MET A 176 -20.45 13.03 -5.69
C MET A 176 -19.23 12.96 -6.61
N TYR A 177 -18.01 12.81 -6.08
CA TYR A 177 -16.81 12.65 -6.91
C TYR A 177 -16.93 11.41 -7.83
N TRP A 178 -17.35 10.27 -7.29
CA TRP A 178 -17.49 9.03 -8.05
C TRP A 178 -18.56 9.14 -9.15
N THR A 179 -19.72 9.74 -8.84
CA THR A 179 -20.79 9.90 -9.83
C THR A 179 -20.47 10.96 -10.88
N ASN A 180 -19.73 12.02 -10.55
CA ASN A 180 -19.22 12.99 -11.52
C ASN A 180 -18.22 12.33 -12.48
N PHE A 181 -17.28 11.55 -11.94
CA PHE A 181 -16.32 10.80 -12.75
C PHE A 181 -17.03 9.81 -13.68
N ALA A 182 -17.97 9.02 -13.16
CA ALA A 182 -18.73 8.06 -13.96
C ALA A 182 -19.51 8.72 -15.12
N LYS A 183 -19.99 9.96 -14.94
CA LYS A 183 -20.75 10.70 -15.96
C LYS A 183 -19.86 11.43 -16.96
N THR A 184 -18.68 11.90 -16.55
CA THR A 184 -17.92 12.89 -17.33
C THR A 184 -16.45 12.55 -17.59
N GLY A 185 -15.90 11.55 -16.90
CA GLY A 185 -14.46 11.27 -16.86
C GLY A 185 -13.66 12.17 -15.92
N ASP A 186 -14.30 13.12 -15.23
CA ASP A 186 -13.66 14.08 -14.34
C ASP A 186 -14.45 14.19 -13.01
N PRO A 187 -13.84 13.85 -11.86
CA PRO A 187 -14.55 13.90 -10.58
C PRO A 187 -14.96 15.32 -10.18
N ASN A 188 -14.33 16.35 -10.76
CA ASN A 188 -14.56 17.76 -10.44
C ASN A 188 -15.67 18.41 -11.26
N LYS A 189 -16.12 17.78 -12.35
CA LYS A 189 -17.14 18.38 -13.23
C LYS A 189 -18.54 18.00 -12.73
N PRO A 190 -19.29 18.94 -12.12
CA PRO A 190 -20.60 18.62 -11.55
C PRO A 190 -21.57 18.22 -12.66
N SER A 191 -22.32 17.15 -12.41
CA SER A 191 -23.51 16.82 -13.22
C SER A 191 -24.75 17.62 -12.81
N ALA A 192 -24.79 18.08 -11.56
CA ALA A 192 -25.69 19.07 -10.96
C ALA A 192 -25.13 19.41 -9.55
N ASP A 193 -25.21 20.67 -9.12
CA ASP A 193 -24.67 21.20 -7.85
C ASP A 193 -25.16 20.41 -6.61
N PRO A 194 -24.37 20.26 -5.52
CA PRO A 194 -23.62 21.34 -4.84
C PRO A 194 -22.10 21.26 -4.98
N ALA A 195 -21.44 22.38 -4.68
CA ALA A 195 -19.99 22.54 -4.69
C ALA A 195 -19.27 21.47 -3.84
N LEU A 196 -18.36 20.74 -4.48
CA LEU A 196 -17.40 19.86 -3.82
C LEU A 196 -16.48 20.68 -2.90
N PRO A 197 -15.96 20.10 -1.80
CA PRO A 197 -15.19 20.85 -0.81
C PRO A 197 -13.84 21.36 -1.35
N THR A 198 -13.31 20.71 -2.39
CA THR A 198 -12.05 21.07 -3.03
C THR A 198 -11.96 20.46 -4.43
N VAL A 199 -10.88 20.76 -5.14
CA VAL A 199 -10.54 20.12 -6.42
C VAL A 199 -9.74 18.84 -6.14
N TRP A 200 -10.13 17.75 -6.77
CA TRP A 200 -9.34 16.54 -6.87
C TRP A 200 -8.24 16.75 -7.93
N PRO A 201 -6.96 16.80 -7.54
CA PRO A 201 -5.88 17.04 -8.48
C PRO A 201 -5.67 15.86 -9.43
N ILE A 202 -5.20 16.16 -10.63
CA ILE A 202 -4.68 15.13 -11.55
C ILE A 202 -3.33 14.68 -11.00
N PHE A 203 -3.14 13.38 -10.86
CA PHE A 203 -1.85 12.81 -10.51
C PHE A 203 -0.85 13.00 -11.65
N THR A 204 0.32 13.52 -11.31
CA THR A 204 1.49 13.55 -12.21
C THR A 204 2.61 12.70 -11.64
N ALA A 205 3.43 12.08 -12.51
CA ALA A 205 4.58 11.32 -12.04
C ALA A 205 5.67 12.19 -11.37
N GLU A 206 5.68 13.50 -11.67
CA GLU A 206 6.65 14.46 -11.12
C GLU A 206 6.29 14.89 -9.70
N ASN A 207 5.03 15.29 -9.47
CA ASN A 207 4.60 15.84 -8.19
C ASN A 207 3.84 14.81 -7.34
N GLY A 208 3.25 13.78 -7.94
CA GLY A 208 2.60 12.68 -7.22
C GLY A 208 1.31 13.06 -6.50
N GLU A 209 0.58 14.04 -7.03
CA GLU A 209 -0.60 14.61 -6.37
C GLU A 209 -1.70 13.57 -6.15
N TYR A 210 -2.36 13.65 -5.00
CA TYR A 210 -3.52 12.81 -4.70
C TYR A 210 -4.53 13.55 -3.81
N LEU A 211 -5.74 13.01 -3.70
CA LEU A 211 -6.76 13.51 -2.78
C LEU A 211 -6.75 12.67 -1.50
N ASP A 212 -6.49 13.31 -0.36
CA ASP A 212 -6.69 12.70 0.95
C ASP A 212 -8.18 12.74 1.30
N LEU A 213 -8.79 11.56 1.37
CA LEU A 213 -10.18 11.40 1.78
C LEU A 213 -10.20 11.20 3.29
N SER A 214 -10.55 12.26 3.99
CA SER A 214 -10.81 12.28 5.42
C SER A 214 -12.01 13.17 5.74
N ASN A 215 -12.40 13.27 7.01
CA ASN A 215 -13.40 14.25 7.44
C ASN A 215 -13.04 15.70 7.02
N ASN A 216 -11.77 15.97 6.73
CA ASN A 216 -11.31 17.16 6.06
C ASN A 216 -10.63 16.79 4.72
N ILE A 217 -11.41 16.70 3.65
CA ILE A 217 -10.90 16.34 2.32
C ILE A 217 -9.91 17.41 1.83
N THR A 218 -8.68 17.00 1.55
CA THR A 218 -7.61 17.92 1.12
C THR A 218 -6.84 17.36 -0.07
N PRO A 219 -6.48 18.21 -1.06
CA PRO A 219 -5.48 17.84 -2.04
C PRO A 219 -4.10 17.80 -1.36
N VAL A 220 -3.29 16.81 -1.73
CA VAL A 220 -1.94 16.64 -1.20
C VAL A 220 -0.96 16.67 -2.36
N ASP A 221 0.04 17.54 -2.24
CA ASP A 221 1.21 17.56 -3.11
C ASP A 221 2.23 16.53 -2.59
N GLY A 222 2.82 15.76 -3.50
CA GLY A 222 3.83 14.74 -3.15
C GLY A 222 3.26 13.34 -3.05
N ILE A 223 4.11 12.35 -3.36
CA ILE A 223 3.79 10.94 -3.22
C ILE A 223 3.74 10.55 -1.73
N THR A 224 2.64 9.93 -1.30
CA THR A 224 2.53 9.37 0.06
C THR A 224 3.63 8.34 0.32
N LYS A 225 4.28 8.41 1.50
CA LYS A 225 5.39 7.53 1.88
C LYS A 225 6.50 7.44 0.81
N ALA A 226 6.87 8.57 0.19
CA ALA A 226 7.81 8.64 -0.94
C ALA A 226 9.10 7.80 -0.78
N ASP A 227 9.69 7.73 0.41
CA ASP A 227 10.88 6.88 0.65
C ASP A 227 10.60 5.39 0.43
N ARG A 228 9.44 4.91 0.88
CA ARG A 228 9.02 3.52 0.67
C ARG A 228 8.65 3.31 -0.79
N VAL A 229 7.98 4.27 -1.42
CA VAL A 229 7.69 4.18 -2.86
C VAL A 229 8.98 4.06 -3.67
N ARG A 230 9.99 4.89 -3.40
CA ARG A 230 11.31 4.80 -4.04
C ARG A 230 12.03 3.49 -3.72
N LEU A 231 11.89 2.96 -2.49
CA LEU A 231 12.44 1.64 -2.17
C LEU A 231 11.90 0.60 -3.15
N TRP A 232 10.59 0.50 -3.30
CA TRP A 232 9.94 -0.51 -4.11
C TRP A 232 10.11 -0.30 -5.61
N THR A 233 9.95 0.94 -6.09
CA THR A 233 9.89 1.26 -7.53
C THR A 233 11.26 1.54 -8.16
N GLU A 234 12.26 1.94 -7.37
CA GLU A 234 13.58 2.29 -7.89
C GLU A 234 14.70 1.45 -7.31
N PHE A 235 14.81 1.35 -5.98
CA PHE A 235 15.97 0.75 -5.33
C PHE A 235 15.98 -0.78 -5.50
N LEU A 236 14.89 -1.45 -5.16
CA LEU A 236 14.80 -2.92 -5.25
C LEU A 236 15.05 -3.43 -6.69
N PRO A 237 14.41 -2.88 -7.75
CA PRO A 237 14.69 -3.30 -9.12
C PRO A 237 16.17 -3.16 -9.51
N LYS A 238 16.83 -2.07 -9.10
CA LYS A 238 18.27 -1.85 -9.37
C LYS A 238 19.15 -2.87 -8.64
N VAL A 239 18.84 -3.20 -7.38
CA VAL A 239 19.57 -4.20 -6.60
C VAL A 239 19.41 -5.59 -7.22
N ILE A 240 18.19 -5.98 -7.57
CA ILE A 240 17.88 -7.28 -8.19
C ILE A 240 18.62 -7.41 -9.52
N ALA A 241 18.52 -6.42 -10.41
CA ALA A 241 19.19 -6.44 -11.71
C ALA A 241 20.72 -6.52 -11.58
N SER A 242 21.30 -5.83 -10.59
CA SER A 242 22.73 -5.88 -10.29
C SER A 242 23.16 -7.28 -9.82
N ALA A 243 22.40 -7.89 -8.93
CA ALA A 243 22.65 -9.24 -8.42
C ALA A 243 22.62 -10.28 -9.55
N GLU A 244 21.60 -10.25 -10.39
CA GLU A 244 21.48 -11.13 -11.57
C GLU A 244 22.62 -10.95 -12.56
N CYS A 245 23.06 -9.70 -12.78
CA CYS A 245 24.22 -9.41 -13.62
C CYS A 245 25.50 -10.02 -13.05
N GLY A 246 25.71 -9.90 -11.74
CA GLY A 246 26.82 -10.51 -11.01
C GLY A 246 26.83 -12.04 -11.15
N VAL A 247 25.70 -12.68 -10.86
CA VAL A 247 25.53 -14.14 -10.97
C VAL A 247 25.81 -14.63 -12.38
N ARG A 248 25.26 -13.96 -13.41
CA ARG A 248 25.53 -14.29 -14.82
C ARG A 248 27.01 -14.17 -15.18
N LYS A 249 27.72 -13.14 -14.71
CA LYS A 249 29.16 -12.97 -14.93
C LYS A 249 29.98 -14.10 -14.29
N ILE A 250 29.62 -14.52 -13.07
CA ILE A 250 30.31 -15.60 -12.36
C ILE A 250 30.09 -16.94 -13.08
N LYS A 251 28.85 -17.29 -13.43
CA LYS A 251 28.52 -18.52 -14.18
C LYS A 251 29.31 -18.59 -15.50
N ARG A 252 29.37 -17.49 -16.27
CA ARG A 252 30.17 -17.44 -17.51
C ARG A 252 31.67 -17.66 -17.27
N LYS A 253 32.23 -17.18 -16.16
CA LYS A 253 33.64 -17.40 -15.82
C LYS A 253 33.92 -18.85 -15.41
N LEU A 254 33.02 -19.49 -14.67
CA LEU A 254 33.13 -20.90 -14.27
C LEU A 254 33.10 -21.83 -15.48
N ASN A 255 32.10 -21.69 -16.36
CA ASN A 255 31.98 -22.52 -17.56
C ASN A 255 33.18 -22.38 -18.52
N ARG A 256 33.83 -21.20 -18.55
CA ARG A 256 35.06 -20.99 -19.33
C ARG A 256 36.28 -21.68 -18.72
N LYS A 257 36.32 -21.86 -17.40
CA LYS A 257 37.39 -22.58 -16.71
C LYS A 257 37.25 -24.08 -16.92
N GLU A 258 36.03 -24.62 -16.80
CA GLU A 258 35.75 -26.05 -17.04
C GLU A 258 36.08 -26.47 -18.48
N LYS A 259 35.65 -25.70 -19.49
CA LYS A 259 36.03 -25.98 -20.88
C LYS A 259 37.55 -25.97 -21.12
N LYS A 260 38.30 -25.15 -20.37
CA LYS A 260 39.77 -25.12 -20.48
C LYS A 260 40.46 -26.27 -19.75
N SER A 261 39.81 -26.91 -18.78
CA SER A 261 40.36 -28.10 -18.11
C SER A 261 40.09 -29.40 -18.88
N ASP A 262 39.04 -29.45 -19.70
CA ASP A 262 38.71 -30.62 -20.51
C ASP A 262 39.53 -30.71 -21.82
N ASP A 263 40.19 -29.62 -22.22
CA ASP A 263 41.05 -29.52 -23.42
C ASP A 263 42.55 -29.85 -23.13
N ILE A 264 42.88 -30.37 -21.94
CA ILE A 264 44.25 -30.77 -21.50
C ILE A 264 44.28 -32.27 -21.19
#